data_AF-K1U4F7-F1
#
_entry.id   AF-K1U4F7-F1
#
_cell.length_a   1.000
_cell.length_b   1.000
_cell.length_c   1.000
_cell.angle_alpha   90.00
_cell.angle_beta   90.00
_cell.angle_gamma   90.00
#
_symmetry.space_group_name_H-M   'P 1'
#
loop_
_entity.id
_entity.type
_entity.pdbx_description
1 polymer ?
#
loop_
_entity_poly.entity_id
_entity_poly.type
_entity_poly.pdbx_seq_one_letter_code
_entity_poly.pdbx_strand_id
1 'polypeptide(L)'
;MFSEKEKGEAIGVYQAYSDVEEGDIVVNKIAELRREKRYAYSDFAILYRTNAQSRIFEEAMRKRSMPYRIYGGLSFYQRKEIKDVIAYFRLIVNPNDEEAFKRIINY
;
A
#
# COMPACT_ATOMS: atom_id res chain seq x y z
N MET A 1 4.13 -6.59 30.03
CA MET A 1 3.70 -7.70 29.15
C MET A 1 4.85 -8.68 29.03
N PHE A 2 4.61 -9.96 29.29
CA PHE A 2 5.55 -11.06 29.07
C PHE A 2 4.83 -12.14 28.26
N SER A 3 5.58 -12.85 27.40
CA SER A 3 5.04 -13.89 26.51
C SER A 3 5.70 -15.22 26.88
N GLU A 4 4.90 -16.28 27.05
CA GLU A 4 5.33 -17.65 27.37
C GLU A 4 5.79 -18.46 26.14
N LYS A 5 5.86 -17.82 24.96
CA LYS A 5 6.33 -18.49 23.74
C LYS A 5 7.84 -18.69 23.74
N GLU A 6 8.30 -19.76 23.09
CA GLU A 6 9.72 -20.03 22.85
C GLU A 6 10.41 -18.87 22.13
N LYS A 7 11.73 -18.74 22.34
CA LYS A 7 12.55 -17.73 21.65
C LYS A 7 12.50 -18.00 20.14
N GLY A 8 11.88 -17.08 19.40
CA GLY A 8 11.82 -17.12 17.95
C GLY A 8 13.15 -16.77 17.27
N GLU A 9 13.13 -16.67 15.94
CA GLU A 9 14.27 -16.24 15.15
C GLU A 9 14.72 -14.82 15.52
N ALA A 10 16.03 -14.58 15.50
CA ALA A 10 16.59 -13.25 15.74
C ALA A 10 16.11 -12.25 14.66
N ILE A 11 15.83 -11.02 15.08
CA ILE A 11 15.41 -9.95 14.17
C ILE A 11 16.63 -9.54 13.33
N GLY A 12 16.56 -9.79 12.02
CA GLY A 12 17.54 -9.29 11.07
C GLY A 12 17.31 -7.81 10.78
N VAL A 13 18.38 -7.01 10.86
CA VAL A 13 18.37 -5.61 10.43
C VAL A 13 19.23 -5.51 9.19
N TYR A 14 18.67 -4.94 8.13
CA TYR A 14 19.36 -4.72 6.87
C TYR A 14 19.44 -3.22 6.60
N GLN A 15 20.61 -2.74 6.19
CA GLN A 15 20.79 -1.40 5.67
C GLN A 15 20.93 -1.48 4.15
N ALA A 16 20.13 -0.70 3.45
CA ALA A 16 20.22 -0.51 2.01
C ALA A 16 20.81 0.86 1.71
N TYR A 17 21.55 0.99 0.61
CA TYR A 17 22.15 2.25 0.18
C TYR A 17 21.17 3.16 -0.55
N SER A 18 20.06 2.59 -1.04
CA SER A 18 19.02 3.30 -1.79
C SER A 18 17.66 2.65 -1.49
N ASP A 19 16.59 3.45 -1.57
CA ASP A 19 15.23 2.94 -1.42
C ASP A 19 14.89 1.85 -2.45
N VAL A 20 15.42 1.99 -3.68
CA VAL A 20 15.22 1.00 -4.75
C VAL A 20 15.89 -0.33 -4.38
N GLU A 21 17.09 -0.26 -3.81
CA GLU A 21 17.80 -1.43 -3.32
C GLU A 21 17.09 -2.07 -2.12
N GLU A 22 16.55 -1.27 -1.21
CA GLU A 22 15.71 -1.75 -0.11
C GLU A 22 14.51 -2.56 -0.63
N GLY A 23 13.81 -2.03 -1.64
CA GLY A 23 12.71 -2.72 -2.29
C GLY A 23 13.13 -4.07 -2.90
N ASP A 24 14.24 -4.12 -3.63
CA ASP A 24 14.75 -5.35 -4.22
C ASP A 24 15.21 -6.36 -3.14
N ILE A 25 15.86 -5.91 -2.06
CA ILE A 25 16.27 -6.77 -0.93
C ILE A 25 15.04 -7.41 -0.27
N VAL A 26 14.00 -6.63 0.04
CA VAL A 26 12.78 -7.13 0.68
C VAL A 26 12.09 -8.15 -0.23
N VAL A 27 11.91 -7.85 -1.51
CA VAL A 27 11.28 -8.75 -2.48
C VAL A 27 12.09 -10.04 -2.68
N ASN A 28 13.43 -9.94 -2.73
CA ASN A 28 14.32 -11.10 -2.75
C ASN A 28 14.10 -11.97 -1.51
N LYS A 29 14.06 -11.37 -0.32
CA LYS A 29 13.92 -12.11 0.93
C LYS A 29 12.57 -12.81 1.04
N ILE A 30 11.49 -12.17 0.61
CA ILE A 30 10.16 -12.79 0.53
C ILE A 30 10.18 -14.00 -0.41
N ALA A 31 10.81 -13.87 -1.58
CA ALA A 31 10.91 -14.97 -2.54
C ALA A 31 11.75 -16.14 -2.00
N GLU A 32 12.86 -15.86 -1.32
CA GLU A 32 13.71 -16.86 -0.66
C GLU A 32 12.94 -17.60 0.43
N LEU A 33 12.32 -16.87 1.37
CA LEU A 33 11.56 -17.45 2.48
C LEU A 33 10.35 -18.26 1.99
N ARG A 34 9.68 -17.80 0.94
CA ARG A 34 8.61 -18.57 0.28
C ARG A 34 9.14 -19.88 -0.29
N ARG A 35 10.33 -19.89 -0.91
CA ARG A 35 10.94 -21.09 -1.50
C ARG A 35 11.42 -22.07 -0.43
N GLU A 36 12.06 -21.59 0.63
CA GLU A 36 12.62 -22.44 1.69
C GLU A 36 11.56 -22.96 2.66
N LYS A 37 10.69 -22.08 3.15
CA LYS A 37 9.73 -22.39 4.23
C LYS A 37 8.30 -22.61 3.72
N ARG A 38 8.07 -22.54 2.40
CA ARG A 38 6.75 -22.71 1.74
C ARG A 38 5.65 -21.76 2.24
N TYR A 39 6.02 -20.57 2.73
CA TYR A 39 5.05 -19.56 3.13
C TYR A 39 4.24 -19.02 1.95
N ALA A 40 2.98 -18.64 2.21
CA ALA A 40 2.16 -17.96 1.23
C ALA A 40 2.49 -16.46 1.20
N TYR A 41 2.18 -15.78 0.08
CA TYR A 41 2.35 -14.32 0.00
C TYR A 41 1.49 -13.56 1.03
N SER A 42 0.41 -14.17 1.51
CA SER A 42 -0.46 -13.62 2.56
C SER A 42 0.18 -13.62 3.94
N ASP A 43 1.24 -14.40 4.17
CA ASP A 43 1.93 -14.47 5.46
C ASP A 43 2.93 -13.32 5.66
N PHE A 44 3.18 -12.54 4.62
CA PHE A 44 4.11 -11.42 4.63
C PHE A 44 3.35 -10.09 4.68
N ALA A 45 3.80 -9.19 5.55
CA ALA A 45 3.31 -7.82 5.65
C ALA A 45 4.49 -6.83 5.65
N ILE A 46 4.37 -5.78 4.86
CA ILE A 46 5.33 -4.66 4.86
C ILE A 46 4.68 -3.48 5.56
N LEU A 47 5.35 -2.99 6.61
CA LEU A 47 4.91 -1.83 7.37
C LEU A 47 5.86 -0.67 7.08
N TYR A 48 5.31 0.44 6.62
CA TYR A 48 6.05 1.66 6.32
C TYR A 48 5.44 2.84 7.06
N ARG A 49 6.22 3.92 7.22
CA ARG A 49 5.80 5.09 7.99
C ARG A 49 4.89 6.03 7.20
N THR A 50 5.11 6.16 5.90
CA THR A 50 4.40 7.10 5.03
C THR A 50 3.94 6.44 3.72
N ASN A 51 2.79 6.86 3.20
CA ASN A 51 2.24 6.30 1.97
C ASN A 51 3.13 6.50 0.73
N ALA A 52 4.02 7.49 0.73
CA ALA A 52 4.96 7.68 -0.37
C ALA A 52 5.98 6.53 -0.50
N GLN A 53 6.29 5.86 0.61
CA GLN A 53 7.23 4.73 0.63
C GLN A 53 6.64 3.47 -0.02
N SER A 54 5.31 3.34 -0.13
CA SER A 54 4.69 2.16 -0.74
C SER A 54 5.12 1.97 -2.19
N ARG A 55 5.27 3.09 -2.92
CA ARG A 55 5.54 3.10 -4.36
C ARG A 55 6.77 2.29 -4.75
N ILE A 56 7.82 2.35 -3.94
CA ILE A 56 9.11 1.73 -4.24
C ILE A 56 9.00 0.21 -4.08
N PHE A 57 8.30 -0.25 -3.04
CA PHE A 57 7.98 -1.66 -2.84
C PHE A 57 7.03 -2.18 -3.93
N GLU A 58 6.05 -1.38 -4.34
CA GLU A 58 5.13 -1.73 -5.44
C GLU A 58 5.87 -1.92 -6.78
N GLU A 59 6.81 -1.02 -7.10
CA GLU A 59 7.64 -1.13 -8.32
C GLU A 59 8.53 -2.38 -8.27
N ALA A 60 9.18 -2.64 -7.12
CA ALA A 60 10.01 -3.84 -6.94
C ALA A 60 9.18 -5.14 -7.05
N MET A 61 7.99 -5.19 -6.43
CA MET A 61 7.08 -6.33 -6.52
C MET A 61 6.54 -6.52 -7.93
N ARG A 62 6.19 -5.44 -8.62
CA ARG A 62 5.71 -5.45 -10.01
C ARG A 62 6.78 -5.99 -10.96
N LYS A 63 8.03 -5.55 -10.82
CA LYS A 63 9.17 -6.03 -11.61
C LYS A 63 9.36 -7.55 -11.50
N ARG A 64 9.03 -8.14 -10.35
CA ARG A 64 9.11 -9.59 -10.11
C ARG A 64 7.79 -10.34 -10.28
N SER A 65 6.75 -9.69 -10.79
CA SER A 65 5.41 -10.26 -10.93
C SER A 65 4.88 -10.87 -9.62
N MET A 66 5.20 -10.24 -8.48
CA MET A 66 4.77 -10.69 -7.16
C MET A 66 3.39 -10.13 -6.83
N PRO A 67 2.42 -10.96 -6.40
CA PRO A 67 1.11 -10.47 -6.01
C PRO A 67 1.22 -9.68 -4.70
N TYR A 68 0.63 -8.48 -4.67
CA TYR A 68 0.62 -7.62 -3.49
C TYR A 68 -0.75 -6.96 -3.30
N ARG A 69 -1.00 -6.54 -2.07
CA ARG A 69 -2.20 -5.78 -1.72
C ARG A 69 -1.82 -4.64 -0.78
N ILE A 70 -2.18 -3.43 -1.17
CA ILE A 70 -1.92 -2.23 -0.36
C ILE A 70 -3.10 -2.00 0.55
N TYR A 71 -2.83 -1.84 1.83
CA TYR A 71 -3.80 -1.39 2.81
C TYR A 71 -3.42 0.03 3.24
N GLY A 72 -4.33 1.00 3.08
CA GLY A 72 -4.10 2.39 3.50
C GLY A 72 -3.51 3.34 2.43
N GLY A 73 -3.51 2.97 1.15
CA GLY A 73 -3.24 3.89 0.04
C GLY A 73 -4.30 4.99 -0.08
N LEU A 74 -4.25 5.80 -1.15
CA LEU A 74 -5.28 6.81 -1.44
C LEU A 74 -6.65 6.15 -1.28
N SER A 75 -7.43 6.60 -0.28
CA SER A 75 -8.74 6.02 -0.03
C SER A 75 -9.49 6.01 -1.36
N PHE A 76 -10.16 4.93 -1.73
CA PHE A 76 -10.85 4.84 -3.02
C PHE A 76 -11.69 6.12 -3.31
N TYR A 77 -12.28 6.68 -2.25
CA TYR A 77 -13.03 7.95 -2.20
C TYR A 77 -12.24 9.23 -2.42
N GLN A 78 -10.91 9.18 -2.46
CA GLN A 78 -10.03 10.34 -2.67
C GLN A 78 -9.61 10.51 -4.13
N ARG A 79 -9.81 9.49 -4.98
CA ARG A 79 -9.54 9.57 -6.42
C ARG A 79 -10.43 10.64 -7.04
N LYS A 80 -9.88 11.46 -7.96
CA LYS A 80 -10.64 12.53 -8.64
C LYS A 80 -11.92 11.96 -9.27
N GLU A 81 -11.80 10.90 -10.05
CA GLU A 81 -12.93 10.24 -10.72
C GLU A 81 -14.05 9.82 -9.75
N ILE A 82 -13.70 9.27 -8.58
CA ILE A 82 -14.69 8.86 -7.56
C ILE A 82 -15.32 10.06 -6.87
N LYS A 83 -14.53 11.11 -6.58
CA LYS A 83 -15.06 12.37 -6.01
C LYS A 83 -15.98 13.09 -6.98
N ASP A 84 -15.69 13.04 -8.27
CA ASP A 84 -16.46 13.72 -9.30
C ASP A 84 -17.82 13.03 -9.46
N VAL A 85 -17.86 11.69 -9.52
CA VAL A 85 -19.13 10.93 -9.54
C VAL A 85 -19.97 11.18 -8.27
N ILE A 86 -19.33 11.22 -7.10
CA ILE A 86 -20.03 11.55 -5.84
C ILE A 86 -20.59 12.98 -5.86
N ALA A 87 -19.85 13.93 -6.45
CA ALA A 87 -20.33 15.30 -6.61
C ALA A 87 -21.57 15.38 -7.51
N TYR A 88 -21.60 14.62 -8.62
CA TYR A 88 -22.78 14.53 -9.49
C TYR A 88 -24.01 14.01 -8.74
N PHE A 89 -23.88 12.92 -7.96
CA PHE A 89 -24.99 12.41 -7.15
C PHE A 89 -25.44 13.39 -6.07
N ARG A 90 -24.50 14.10 -5.42
CA ARG A 90 -24.82 15.14 -4.45
C ARG A 90 -25.62 16.28 -5.07
N LEU A 91 -25.30 16.69 -6.29
CA LEU A 91 -26.02 17.76 -6.99
C LEU A 91 -27.45 17.36 -7.38
N ILE A 92 -27.67 16.09 -7.74
CA ILE A 92 -29.01 15.55 -8.02
C ILE A 92 -29.88 15.54 -6.75
N VAL A 93 -29.29 15.21 -5.60
CA VAL A 93 -30.01 15.13 -4.31
C VAL A 93 -30.18 16.51 -3.66
N ASN A 94 -29.20 17.40 -3.78
CA ASN A 94 -29.24 18.76 -3.25
C ASN A 94 -28.65 19.77 -4.26
N PRO A 95 -29.51 20.40 -5.09
CA PRO A 95 -29.06 21.34 -6.12
C PRO A 95 -28.50 22.67 -5.56
N ASN A 96 -28.63 22.94 -4.26
CA ASN A 96 -28.07 24.14 -3.61
C ASN A 96 -26.64 23.92 -3.04
N ASP A 97 -26.02 22.77 -3.29
CA ASP A 97 -24.63 22.50 -2.88
C ASP A 97 -23.64 23.24 -3.80
N GLU A 98 -23.32 24.49 -3.46
CA GLU A 98 -22.36 25.32 -4.19
C GLU A 98 -20.94 24.71 -4.27
N GLU A 99 -20.52 23.92 -3.28
CA GLU A 99 -19.21 23.26 -3.30
C GLU A 99 -19.17 22.14 -4.34
N ALA A 100 -20.23 21.34 -4.42
CA ALA A 100 -20.36 20.31 -5.46
C ALA A 100 -20.46 20.93 -6.86
N PHE A 101 -21.23 22.02 -7.01
CA PHE A 101 -21.41 22.72 -8.28
C PHE A 101 -20.11 23.38 -8.77
N LYS A 102 -19.39 24.11 -7.91
CA LYS A 102 -18.10 24.73 -8.25
C LYS A 102 -17.06 23.68 -8.63
N ARG A 103 -17.09 22.49 -8.03
CA ARG A 103 -16.18 21.39 -8.36
C ARG A 103 -16.46 20.77 -9.73
N ILE A 104 -17.72 20.66 -10.13
CA ILE A 104 -18.12 20.10 -11.43
C ILE A 104 -17.89 21.10 -12.57
N ILE A 105 -18.06 22.41 -12.31
CA ILE A 105 -17.91 23.47 -13.34
C ILE A 105 -16.47 23.98 -13.53
N ASN A 106 -15.65 24.06 -12.47
CA ASN A 106 -14.27 24.58 -12.56
C ASN A 106 -13.22 23.48 -12.87
N TYR A 107 -13.61 22.40 -13.53
CA TYR A 107 -12.66 21.38 -13.98
C TYR A 107 -12.92 20.93 -15.41
#